data_AF-A0A916IGK3-F1
#
_entry.id   AF-A0A916IGK3-F1
#
_cell.length_a   1.000
_cell.length_b   1.000
_cell.length_c   1.000
_cell.angle_alpha   90.00
_cell.angle_beta   90.00
_cell.angle_gamma   90.00
#
_symmetry.space_group_name_H-M   'P 1'
#
loop_
_entity.id
_entity.type
_entity.pdbx_description
1 polymer ?
#
loop_
_entity_poly.entity_id
_entity_poly.type
_entity_poly.pdbx_seq_one_letter_code
_entity_poly.pdbx_strand_id
1 'polypeptide(L)'
;MKLKSLVTALALCAGVPAMACTNTFSLGSMGPPDMTTFGNSYRSAQSFTDCYSFSLNSAANALGLVLEWDLSSRLDIDLQSLSILSSTGAVISSLSDLSSPIFQFSGLQTGSYQLAVAGNVTLEGLNRANGVVGYFGVLSTTASQVAAPVPEPEALAMLLLGLGVVGWSARRKG
;
A
#
# COMPACT_ATOMS: atom_id res chain seq x y z
N MET A 1 58.36 10.80 2.53
CA MET A 1 57.43 11.30 3.57
C MET A 1 56.10 10.57 3.39
N LYS A 2 55.58 9.96 4.46
CA LYS A 2 54.43 9.04 4.45
C LYS A 2 53.12 9.85 4.46
N LEU A 3 52.35 9.85 3.38
CA LEU A 3 50.97 10.33 3.42
C LEU A 3 50.03 9.18 3.81
N LYS A 4 49.33 9.41 4.92
CA LYS A 4 48.41 8.50 5.57
C LYS A 4 47.11 8.43 4.77
N SER A 5 46.69 7.21 4.44
CA SER A 5 45.40 6.90 3.82
C SER A 5 44.27 7.31 4.77
N LEU A 6 43.32 8.11 4.28
CA LEU A 6 42.10 8.48 4.98
C LEU A 6 40.96 7.81 4.21
N VAL A 7 40.50 6.69 4.74
CA VAL A 7 39.36 5.91 4.25
C VAL A 7 38.09 6.64 4.67
N THR A 8 37.41 7.27 3.72
CA THR A 8 36.06 7.80 3.93
C THR A 8 35.07 6.69 3.63
N ALA A 9 34.50 6.08 4.67
CA ALA A 9 33.39 5.15 4.54
C ALA A 9 32.13 5.93 4.13
N LEU A 10 31.82 5.91 2.83
CA LEU A 10 30.53 6.34 2.33
C LEU A 10 29.52 5.23 2.68
N ALA A 11 28.73 5.44 3.73
CA ALA A 11 27.56 4.61 4.00
C ALA A 11 26.58 4.80 2.85
N LEU A 12 26.52 3.80 1.96
CA LEU A 12 25.60 3.73 0.85
C LEU A 12 24.21 3.44 1.40
N CYS A 13 23.50 4.47 1.86
CA CYS A 13 22.04 4.37 1.96
C CYS A 13 21.56 4.08 0.55
N ALA A 14 21.06 2.86 0.31
CA ALA A 14 20.42 2.50 -0.93
C ALA A 14 19.19 3.40 -1.11
N GLY A 15 19.39 4.54 -1.77
CA GLY A 15 18.33 5.40 -2.22
C GLY A 15 17.54 4.62 -3.26
N VAL A 16 16.34 4.19 -2.88
CA VAL A 16 15.27 3.84 -3.82
C VAL A 16 15.26 4.93 -4.90
N PRO A 17 15.22 4.63 -6.21
CA PRO A 17 14.96 5.66 -7.21
C PRO A 17 13.58 6.21 -6.90
N ALA A 18 13.56 7.31 -6.16
CA ALA A 18 12.35 7.96 -5.73
C ALA A 18 11.75 8.61 -6.96
N MET A 19 10.45 8.43 -7.16
CA MET A 19 9.70 9.42 -7.92
C MET A 19 9.96 10.78 -7.29
N ALA A 20 9.92 11.86 -8.08
CA ALA A 20 10.09 13.20 -7.55
C ALA A 20 8.88 13.55 -6.66
N CYS A 21 8.98 13.20 -5.38
CA CYS A 21 7.95 13.46 -4.38
C CYS A 21 7.96 14.95 -4.04
N THR A 22 6.80 15.59 -4.13
CA THR A 22 6.57 16.94 -3.60
C THR A 22 6.63 16.93 -2.09
N ASN A 23 5.95 15.98 -1.45
CA ASN A 23 6.03 15.74 -0.01
C ASN A 23 6.24 14.25 0.28
N THR A 24 6.87 13.96 1.41
CA THR A 24 7.14 12.59 1.87
C THR A 24 6.62 12.41 3.28
N PHE A 25 5.89 11.31 3.50
CA PHE A 25 5.30 10.94 4.77
C PHE A 25 5.64 9.48 5.10
N SER A 26 5.65 9.13 6.39
CA SER A 26 5.88 7.76 6.84
C SER A 26 4.65 7.22 7.56
N LEU A 27 4.08 6.13 7.05
CA LEU A 27 2.98 5.41 7.68
C LEU A 27 3.47 4.32 8.65
N GLY A 28 4.77 4.00 8.62
CA GLY A 28 5.39 3.03 9.51
C GLY A 28 5.24 1.57 9.05
N SER A 29 5.34 0.66 10.01
CA SER A 29 5.20 -0.78 9.75
C SER A 29 3.74 -1.20 9.86
N MET A 30 3.27 -1.92 8.85
CA MET A 30 1.95 -2.51 8.75
C MET A 30 2.06 -4.02 8.70
N GLY A 31 1.07 -4.72 9.22
CA GLY A 31 1.00 -6.17 9.15
C GLY A 31 -0.43 -6.66 9.01
N PRO A 32 -0.72 -7.65 8.17
CA PRO A 32 -2.09 -8.11 8.03
C PRO A 32 -2.62 -8.78 9.32
N PRO A 33 -3.82 -8.41 9.82
CA PRO A 33 -4.66 -7.28 9.41
C PRO A 33 -4.23 -5.98 10.09
N ASP A 34 -4.14 -4.90 9.30
CA ASP A 34 -3.87 -3.55 9.81
C ASP A 34 -4.43 -2.49 8.86
N MET A 35 -4.70 -1.30 9.38
CA MET A 35 -5.30 -0.20 8.67
C MET A 35 -4.66 1.12 9.09
N THR A 36 -4.29 1.94 8.11
CA THR A 36 -3.74 3.27 8.34
C THR A 36 -4.45 4.29 7.46
N THR A 37 -4.30 5.56 7.82
CA THR A 37 -4.87 6.68 7.08
C THR A 37 -3.75 7.55 6.53
N PHE A 38 -4.02 8.21 5.41
CA PHE A 38 -3.09 9.12 4.75
C PHE A 38 -3.85 10.28 4.14
N GLY A 39 -3.15 11.36 3.80
CA GLY A 39 -3.78 12.54 3.25
C GLY A 39 -2.92 13.77 3.42
N ASN A 40 -3.22 14.78 2.62
CA ASN A 40 -2.52 16.05 2.64
C ASN A 40 -3.47 17.18 2.24
N SER A 41 -3.05 18.43 2.47
CA SER A 41 -3.82 19.63 2.15
C SER A 41 -2.95 20.72 1.53
N TYR A 42 -3.57 21.54 0.71
CA TYR A 42 -2.93 22.55 -0.11
C TYR A 42 -3.64 23.89 0.01
N ARG A 43 -2.84 24.96 -0.01
CA ARG A 43 -3.31 26.35 0.11
C ARG A 43 -2.97 27.20 -1.13
N SER A 44 -2.36 26.57 -2.14
CA SER A 44 -1.89 27.23 -3.36
C SER A 44 -1.92 26.24 -4.52
N ALA A 45 -2.23 26.75 -5.71
CA ALA A 45 -2.18 25.97 -6.94
C ALA A 45 -0.76 25.45 -7.21
N GLN A 46 -0.68 24.16 -7.49
CA GLN A 46 0.54 23.43 -7.79
C GLN A 46 0.18 22.02 -8.28
N SER A 47 1.05 21.42 -9.07
CA SER A 47 1.03 19.98 -9.28
C SER A 47 1.82 19.31 -8.16
N PHE A 48 1.35 18.16 -7.70
CA PHE A 48 1.97 17.45 -6.58
C PHE A 48 2.09 15.95 -6.81
N THR A 49 3.04 15.34 -6.10
CA THR A 49 3.17 13.90 -5.91
C THR A 49 3.55 13.64 -4.47
N ASP A 50 2.59 13.19 -3.67
CA ASP A 50 2.79 12.89 -2.26
C ASP A 50 3.13 11.42 -2.06
N CYS A 51 4.23 11.15 -1.39
CA CYS A 51 4.77 9.81 -1.21
C CYS A 51 4.66 9.36 0.24
N TYR A 52 3.98 8.24 0.47
CA TYR A 52 3.76 7.63 1.77
C TYR A 52 4.56 6.33 1.86
N SER A 53 5.65 6.32 2.62
CA SER A 53 6.46 5.13 2.84
C SER A 53 5.86 4.26 3.94
N PHE A 54 5.79 2.95 3.70
CA PHE A 54 5.38 1.96 4.67
C PHE A 54 6.15 0.65 4.50
N SER A 55 6.17 -0.20 5.52
CA SER A 55 6.74 -1.54 5.42
C SER A 55 5.72 -2.60 5.78
N LEU A 56 5.67 -3.69 5.02
CA LEU A 56 4.89 -4.87 5.37
C LEU A 56 5.76 -5.85 6.16
N ASN A 57 5.27 -6.27 7.33
CA ASN A 57 5.94 -7.27 8.17
C ASN A 57 5.62 -8.73 7.80
N SER A 58 4.66 -8.94 6.88
CA SER A 58 4.25 -10.23 6.33
C SER A 58 3.62 -10.00 4.94
N ALA A 59 3.49 -11.05 4.13
CA ALA A 59 2.85 -10.95 2.81
C ALA A 59 1.35 -10.59 2.93
N ALA A 60 0.91 -9.62 2.13
CA ALA A 60 -0.43 -9.03 2.25
C ALA A 60 -1.05 -8.65 0.91
N ASN A 61 -2.37 -8.56 0.89
CA ASN A 61 -3.12 -7.77 -0.09
C ASN A 61 -3.48 -6.43 0.55
N ALA A 62 -3.36 -5.35 -0.21
CA ALA A 62 -3.78 -4.03 0.21
C ALA A 62 -5.06 -3.61 -0.51
N LEU A 63 -6.01 -3.05 0.23
CA LEU A 63 -7.22 -2.42 -0.28
C LEU A 63 -7.27 -1.02 0.32
N GLY A 64 -7.59 -0.02 -0.49
CA GLY A 64 -7.71 1.33 0.01
C GLY A 64 -8.76 2.15 -0.71
N LEU A 65 -9.01 3.32 -0.14
CA LEU A 65 -9.86 4.35 -0.69
C LEU A 65 -9.14 5.70 -0.61
N VAL A 66 -9.32 6.54 -1.61
CA VAL A 66 -8.89 7.94 -1.59
C VAL A 66 -10.05 8.84 -2.03
N LEU A 67 -10.25 9.94 -1.30
CA LEU A 67 -11.30 10.91 -1.56
C LEU A 67 -10.70 12.32 -1.52
N GLU A 68 -11.11 13.14 -2.48
CA GLU A 68 -10.90 14.58 -2.46
C GLU A 68 -11.85 15.26 -1.50
N TRP A 69 -11.39 16.34 -0.90
CA TRP A 69 -12.26 17.29 -0.24
C TRP A 69 -11.94 18.68 -0.78
N ASP A 70 -12.91 19.23 -1.50
CA ASP A 70 -12.90 20.59 -1.98
C ASP A 70 -14.05 21.36 -1.35
N LEU A 71 -13.72 22.11 -0.30
CA LEU A 71 -14.66 23.02 0.37
C LEU A 71 -14.38 24.49 -0.02
N SER A 72 -13.52 24.71 -1.01
CA SER A 72 -12.99 26.02 -1.38
C SER A 72 -13.61 26.47 -2.69
N SER A 73 -14.26 27.64 -2.72
CA SER A 73 -14.77 28.21 -3.98
C SER A 73 -13.68 28.84 -4.88
N ARG A 74 -12.41 28.45 -4.68
CA ARG A 74 -11.23 29.14 -5.23
C ARG A 74 -10.07 28.24 -5.62
N LEU A 75 -10.02 27.06 -5.03
CA LEU A 75 -9.00 26.08 -5.29
C LEU A 75 -9.79 24.84 -5.60
N ASP A 76 -9.41 24.15 -6.65
CA ASP A 76 -9.95 22.86 -7.02
C ASP A 76 -8.81 21.85 -6.95
N ILE A 77 -9.11 20.64 -6.48
CA ILE A 77 -8.14 19.55 -6.38
C ILE A 77 -8.61 18.37 -7.21
N ASP A 78 -7.72 17.90 -8.07
CA ASP A 78 -7.96 16.77 -8.95
C ASP A 78 -6.84 15.74 -8.76
N LEU A 79 -7.19 14.57 -8.23
CA LEU A 79 -6.29 13.43 -8.08
C LEU A 79 -6.22 12.67 -9.41
N GLN A 80 -5.01 12.61 -9.97
CA GLN A 80 -4.80 12.06 -11.30
C GLN A 80 -4.35 10.61 -11.26
N SER A 81 -3.51 10.25 -10.29
CA SER A 81 -3.00 8.89 -10.21
C SER A 81 -2.61 8.46 -8.81
N LEU A 82 -2.68 7.16 -8.60
CA LEU A 82 -2.23 6.50 -7.39
C LEU A 82 -1.40 5.28 -7.79
N SER A 83 -0.19 5.18 -7.26
CA SER A 83 0.72 4.08 -7.58
C SER A 83 1.39 3.53 -6.34
N ILE A 84 1.71 2.24 -6.37
CA ILE A 84 2.53 1.59 -5.36
C ILE A 84 3.85 1.16 -5.98
N LEU A 85 4.92 1.59 -5.34
CA LEU A 85 6.29 1.30 -5.73
C LEU A 85 6.94 0.38 -4.70
N SER A 86 7.79 -0.51 -5.21
CA SER A 86 8.67 -1.34 -4.39
C SER A 86 9.85 -0.52 -3.86
N SER A 87 10.60 -1.11 -2.93
CA SER A 87 11.87 -0.56 -2.42
C SER A 87 12.96 -0.39 -3.47
N THR A 88 12.82 -0.96 -4.67
CA THR A 88 13.73 -0.73 -5.80
C THR A 88 13.22 0.37 -6.74
N GLY A 89 12.10 1.01 -6.41
CA GLY A 89 11.43 2.05 -7.20
C GLY A 89 10.74 1.53 -8.46
N ALA A 90 10.65 0.20 -8.62
CA ALA A 90 9.79 -0.39 -9.64
C ALA A 90 8.32 -0.20 -9.24
N VAL A 91 7.52 0.35 -10.17
CA VAL A 91 6.06 0.44 -10.05
C VAL A 91 5.50 -0.98 -10.06
N ILE A 92 4.84 -1.36 -8.98
CA ILE A 92 4.17 -2.66 -8.85
C ILE A 92 2.79 -2.57 -9.48
N SER A 93 2.10 -1.46 -9.25
CA SER A 93 0.78 -1.19 -9.80
C SER A 93 0.52 0.32 -9.77
N SER A 94 -0.29 0.78 -10.71
CA SER A 94 -0.70 2.17 -10.84
C SER A 94 -2.11 2.27 -11.37
N LEU A 95 -2.86 3.23 -10.84
CA LEU A 95 -4.14 3.69 -11.34
C LEU A 95 -3.93 5.10 -11.86
N SER A 96 -4.23 5.32 -13.14
CA SER A 96 -4.11 6.62 -13.81
C SER A 96 -5.45 7.30 -14.04
N ASP A 97 -6.52 6.73 -13.47
CA ASP A 97 -7.87 7.26 -13.45
C ASP A 97 -8.48 6.90 -12.09
N LEU A 98 -8.77 7.92 -11.30
CA LEU A 98 -9.35 7.79 -9.96
C LEU A 98 -10.85 8.07 -9.94
N SER A 99 -11.53 7.92 -11.09
CA SER A 99 -12.99 7.92 -11.18
C SER A 99 -13.66 6.93 -10.21
N SER A 100 -12.97 5.84 -9.87
CA SER A 100 -13.27 5.01 -8.70
C SER A 100 -12.35 5.39 -7.55
N PRO A 101 -12.88 5.76 -6.37
CA PRO A 101 -12.06 6.11 -5.22
C PRO A 101 -11.37 4.88 -4.60
N ILE A 102 -11.74 3.66 -5.01
CA ILE A 102 -11.26 2.39 -4.43
C ILE A 102 -10.10 1.85 -5.27
N PHE A 103 -9.03 1.44 -4.59
CA PHE A 103 -7.86 0.81 -5.19
C PHE A 103 -7.46 -0.48 -4.46
N GLN A 104 -6.87 -1.42 -5.19
CA GLN A 104 -6.46 -2.72 -4.67
C GLN A 104 -5.09 -3.12 -5.22
N PHE A 105 -4.27 -3.70 -4.35
CA PHE A 105 -2.99 -4.32 -4.70
C PHE A 105 -2.93 -5.72 -4.10
N SER A 106 -2.62 -6.73 -4.91
CA SER A 106 -2.52 -8.12 -4.46
C SER A 106 -1.08 -8.62 -4.50
N GLY A 107 -0.79 -9.62 -3.67
CA GLY A 107 0.49 -10.33 -3.70
C GLY A 107 1.70 -9.52 -3.24
N LEU A 108 1.50 -8.49 -2.41
CA LEU A 108 2.59 -7.75 -1.81
C LEU A 108 3.36 -8.67 -0.84
N GLN A 109 4.68 -8.68 -0.98
CA GLN A 109 5.56 -9.47 -0.12
C GLN A 109 5.96 -8.66 1.11
N THR A 110 6.66 -9.29 2.04
CA THR A 110 7.31 -8.57 3.15
C THR A 110 8.37 -7.62 2.58
N GLY A 111 8.38 -6.36 3.03
CA GLY A 111 9.33 -5.38 2.51
C GLY A 111 8.84 -3.93 2.63
N SER A 112 9.63 -3.00 2.08
CA SER A 112 9.32 -1.58 2.05
C SER A 112 8.64 -1.18 0.75
N TYR A 113 7.61 -0.35 0.87
CA TYR A 113 6.78 0.14 -0.21
C TYR A 113 6.60 1.66 -0.09
N GLN A 114 6.27 2.27 -1.23
CA GLN A 114 5.90 3.67 -1.28
C GLN A 114 4.57 3.78 -2.04
N LEU A 115 3.56 4.31 -1.37
CA LEU A 115 2.31 4.72 -2.01
C LEU A 115 2.48 6.16 -2.48
N ALA A 116 2.34 6.41 -3.78
CA ALA A 116 2.43 7.74 -4.33
C ALA A 116 1.08 8.19 -4.88
N VAL A 117 0.66 9.38 -4.46
CA VAL A 117 -0.58 10.03 -4.87
C VAL A 117 -0.20 11.29 -5.63
N ALA A 118 -0.56 11.34 -6.92
CA ALA A 118 -0.27 12.50 -7.76
C ALA A 118 -1.57 13.17 -8.20
N GLY A 119 -1.52 14.50 -8.26
CA GLY A 119 -2.66 15.32 -8.62
C GLY A 119 -2.27 16.75 -8.88
N ASN A 120 -3.28 17.58 -9.11
CA ASN A 120 -3.10 18.99 -9.37
C ASN A 120 -4.07 19.80 -8.52
N VAL A 121 -3.59 20.94 -8.04
CA VAL A 121 -4.41 21.97 -7.42
C VAL A 121 -4.46 23.14 -8.36
N THR A 122 -5.66 23.53 -8.80
CA THR A 122 -5.87 24.66 -9.71
C THR A 122 -6.48 25.85 -9.00
N LEU A 123 -6.37 27.05 -9.59
CA LEU A 123 -7.07 28.24 -9.10
C LEU A 123 -8.42 28.34 -9.81
N GLU A 124 -9.47 28.45 -9.04
CA GLU A 124 -10.80 28.82 -9.51
C GLU A 124 -11.12 30.27 -9.14
N GLY A 125 -11.63 31.05 -10.11
CA GLY A 125 -12.08 32.42 -9.88
C GLY A 125 -10.99 33.52 -9.80
N LEU A 126 -11.44 34.78 -9.66
CA LEU A 126 -10.62 35.99 -9.82
C LEU A 126 -10.01 36.54 -8.50
N ASN A 127 -10.30 35.92 -7.35
CA ASN A 127 -10.08 36.53 -6.02
C ASN A 127 -9.07 35.74 -5.16
N ARG A 128 -7.94 36.37 -4.79
CA ARG A 128 -6.73 35.72 -4.20
C ARG A 128 -6.71 35.51 -2.67
N ALA A 129 -7.85 35.31 -2.02
CA ALA A 129 -7.88 35.03 -0.57
C ALA A 129 -7.83 33.52 -0.27
N ASN A 130 -7.33 33.19 0.93
CA ASN A 130 -6.93 31.84 1.37
C ASN A 130 -8.06 30.80 1.30
N GLY A 131 -7.95 29.82 0.40
CA GLY A 131 -8.71 28.56 0.41
C GLY A 131 -7.85 27.39 0.90
N VAL A 132 -8.47 26.28 1.31
CA VAL A 132 -7.78 25.01 1.60
C VAL A 132 -8.55 23.89 0.93
N VAL A 133 -7.83 23.08 0.17
CA VAL A 133 -8.31 21.84 -0.44
C VAL A 133 -7.38 20.70 -0.06
N GLY A 134 -7.82 19.46 -0.23
CA GLY A 134 -6.93 18.34 0.01
C GLY A 134 -7.60 17.03 -0.31
N TYR A 135 -6.97 15.96 0.18
CA TYR A 135 -7.50 14.62 0.05
C TYR A 135 -7.21 13.81 1.30
N PHE A 136 -7.98 12.74 1.48
CA PHE A 136 -7.81 11.79 2.56
C PHE A 136 -8.01 10.38 2.01
N GLY A 137 -7.26 9.43 2.53
CA GLY A 137 -7.36 8.04 2.15
C GLY A 137 -7.13 7.08 3.30
N VAL A 138 -7.57 5.85 3.07
CA VAL A 138 -7.40 4.72 3.97
C VAL A 138 -6.68 3.63 3.20
N LEU A 139 -5.71 2.99 3.86
CA LEU A 139 -5.02 1.81 3.35
C LEU A 139 -5.17 0.69 4.37
N SER A 140 -5.80 -0.40 3.96
CA SER A 140 -5.99 -1.61 4.76
C SER A 140 -5.19 -2.76 4.16
N THR A 141 -4.58 -3.57 5.01
CA THR A 141 -3.82 -4.76 4.64
C THR A 141 -4.51 -6.00 5.20
N THR A 142 -4.57 -7.05 4.38
CA THR A 142 -5.15 -8.35 4.73
C THR A 142 -4.19 -9.45 4.34
N ALA A 143 -4.22 -10.59 5.03
CA ALA A 143 -3.28 -11.65 4.77
C ALA A 143 -3.42 -12.12 3.31
N SER A 144 -2.30 -12.21 2.59
CA SER A 144 -2.32 -12.81 1.26
C SER A 144 -2.61 -14.30 1.44
N GLN A 145 -3.87 -14.72 1.23
CA GLN A 145 -4.26 -16.10 1.41
C GLN A 145 -3.41 -16.99 0.50
N VAL A 146 -2.50 -17.76 1.09
CA VAL A 146 -1.98 -18.96 0.45
C VAL A 146 -3.14 -19.94 0.50
N ALA A 147 -3.64 -20.37 -0.66
CA ALA A 147 -4.68 -21.39 -0.73
C ALA A 147 -4.32 -22.51 0.24
N ALA A 148 -5.21 -22.81 1.20
CA ALA A 148 -5.01 -23.96 2.07
C ALA A 148 -4.78 -25.18 1.17
N PRO A 149 -3.79 -26.05 1.46
CA PRO A 149 -3.56 -27.25 0.67
C PRO A 149 -4.89 -27.99 0.56
N VAL A 150 -5.43 -28.09 -0.67
CA VAL A 150 -6.63 -28.89 -0.92
C VAL A 150 -6.23 -30.33 -0.58
N PRO A 151 -6.91 -31.01 0.36
CA PRO A 151 -6.56 -32.38 0.68
C PRO A 151 -6.61 -33.23 -0.58
N GLU A 152 -5.51 -33.89 -0.89
CA GLU A 152 -5.44 -34.78 -2.04
C GLU A 152 -6.50 -35.90 -1.88
N PRO A 153 -7.02 -36.47 -2.98
CA PRO A 153 -8.06 -37.51 -2.93
C PRO A 153 -7.69 -38.68 -2.00
N GLU A 154 -6.40 -38.97 -1.88
CA GLU A 154 -5.84 -40.02 -1.04
C GLU A 154 -5.95 -39.70 0.46
N ALA A 155 -5.76 -38.44 0.85
CA ALA A 155 -5.93 -38.00 2.23
C ALA A 155 -7.39 -38.09 2.68
N LEU A 156 -8.33 -37.75 1.78
CA LEU A 156 -9.76 -37.94 2.01
C LEU A 156 -10.14 -39.42 2.09
N ALA A 157 -9.55 -40.27 1.24
CA ALA A 157 -9.75 -41.71 1.30
C ALA A 157 -9.24 -42.29 2.63
N MET A 158 -8.07 -41.87 3.12
CA MET A 158 -7.53 -42.32 4.41
C MET A 158 -8.36 -41.84 5.60
N LEU A 159 -8.89 -40.62 5.55
CA LEU A 159 -9.83 -40.12 6.55
C LEU A 159 -11.13 -40.94 6.57
N LEU A 160 -11.71 -41.21 5.39
CA LEU A 160 -12.92 -42.02 5.26
C LEU A 160 -12.69 -43.47 5.70
N LEU A 161 -11.53 -44.04 5.39
CA LEU A 161 -11.15 -45.36 5.87
C LEU A 161 -11.01 -45.38 7.40
N GLY A 162 -10.36 -44.37 7.98
CA GLY A 162 -10.25 -44.22 9.43
C GLY A 162 -11.63 -44.13 10.12
N LEU A 163 -12.52 -43.29 9.58
CA LEU A 163 -13.90 -43.16 10.07
C LEU A 163 -14.71 -44.44 9.89
N GLY A 164 -14.51 -45.16 8.78
CA GLY A 164 -15.15 -46.45 8.52
C GLY A 164 -14.75 -47.52 9.54
N VAL A 165 -13.47 -47.59 9.90
CA VAL A 165 -12.97 -48.52 10.93
C VAL A 165 -13.53 -48.17 12.31
N VAL A 166 -13.55 -46.90 12.68
CA VAL A 166 -14.11 -46.44 13.96
C VAL A 166 -15.60 -46.75 14.02
N GLY A 167 -16.38 -46.40 12.99
CA GLY A 167 -17.82 -46.68 12.92
C GLY A 167 -18.14 -48.18 12.99
N TRP A 168 -17.33 -49.01 12.33
CA TRP A 168 -17.48 -50.47 12.41
C TRP A 168 -17.17 -51.03 13.80
N SER A 169 -16.11 -50.51 14.43
CA SER A 169 -15.72 -50.93 15.78
C SER A 169 -16.77 -50.56 16.83
N ALA A 170 -17.42 -49.40 16.69
CA ALA A 170 -18.49 -48.95 17.58
C ALA A 170 -19.75 -49.81 17.46
N ARG A 171 -20.12 -50.24 16.24
CA ARG A 171 -21.27 -51.13 16.01
C ARG A 171 -21.15 -52.50 16.65
N ARG A 172 -19.93 -53.00 16.89
CA ARG A 172 -19.72 -54.31 17.54
C ARG A 172 -19.74 -54.25 19.07
N LYS A 173 -19.70 -53.06 19.66
CA LYS A 173 -19.70 -52.84 21.12
C LYS A 173 -21.04 -52.31 21.66
N GLY A 174 -22.07 -52.20 20.80
CA GLY A 174 -23.44 -51.86 21.16
C GLY A 174 -24.38 -53.03 21.01
#